data_AF-A0A9R1HNR0-F1
#
_entry.id   AF-A0A9R1HNR0-F1
#
_cell.length_a   1.000
_cell.length_b   1.000
_cell.length_c   1.000
_cell.angle_alpha   90.00
_cell.angle_beta   90.00
_cell.angle_gamma   90.00
#
_symmetry.space_group_name_H-M   'P 1'
#
loop_
_entity.id
_entity.type
_entity.pdbx_description
1 polymer ?
#
loop_
_entity_poly.entity_id
_entity_poly.type
_entity_poly.pdbx_seq_one_letter_code
_entity_poly.pdbx_strand_id
1 'polypeptide(L)'
;MRDVFAVGPLHARPAARHAAEHVSSDDMSLSAWLDGHEDRSVVYVNLGSLTIVSSEQLAEFLHGLVAAGYAFLGVFRQDMLHQMTGASKSSVALREAVEAVAAAGSERALVVEWALQRDAHHVLRHRAVGCFLTHGGWNSTLEAAVESVPAVCWPFFADQQTNSRFVGAVWRTGLDMKDVCQRAVVERMVREAMESPEIRASAQSMARQLRLDVAEGGSSSSELERLVRLITELSLSAVKISSPAPALT
;
A
#
# COMPACT_ATOMS: atom_id res chain seq x y z
N MET A 1 4.60 19.26 27.21
CA MET A 1 4.59 18.52 25.93
C MET A 1 3.65 17.34 26.13
N ARG A 2 2.71 17.06 25.22
CA ARG A 2 1.92 15.82 25.30
C ARG A 2 2.87 14.65 25.02
N ASP A 3 2.76 13.56 25.77
CA ASP A 3 3.51 12.34 25.48
C ASP A 3 3.06 11.80 24.12
N VAL A 4 3.88 12.02 23.09
CA VAL A 4 3.69 11.43 21.76
C VAL A 4 4.57 10.17 21.69
N PHE A 5 3.99 9.06 21.23
CA PHE A 5 4.66 7.77 21.11
C PHE A 5 4.67 7.33 19.65
N ALA A 6 5.86 7.22 19.05
CA ALA A 6 6.02 6.76 17.67
C ALA A 6 6.18 5.23 17.64
N VAL A 7 5.07 4.50 17.62
CA VAL A 7 5.05 3.03 17.78
C VAL A 7 4.93 2.23 16.47
N GLY A 8 4.92 2.90 15.32
CA GLY A 8 4.75 2.27 14.01
C GLY A 8 6.08 1.83 13.38
N PRO A 9 6.02 1.14 12.22
CA PRO A 9 4.84 0.52 11.61
C PRO A 9 4.44 -0.77 12.35
N LEU A 10 3.17 -0.85 12.79
CA LEU A 10 2.70 -1.96 13.64
C LEU A 10 2.58 -3.29 12.90
N HIS A 11 2.26 -3.28 11.60
CA HIS A 11 2.14 -4.50 10.79
C HIS A 11 3.49 -5.21 10.57
N ALA A 12 4.60 -4.49 10.69
CA ALA A 12 5.95 -5.02 10.48
C ALA A 12 6.57 -5.61 11.75
N ARG A 13 5.87 -5.53 12.89
CA ARG A 13 6.38 -6.07 14.15
C ARG A 13 6.42 -7.59 14.06
N PRO A 14 7.46 -8.24 14.61
CA PRO A 14 7.47 -9.69 14.76
C PRO A 14 6.25 -10.12 15.58
N ALA A 15 5.33 -10.87 14.98
CA ALA A 15 4.17 -11.39 15.69
C ALA A 15 4.64 -12.29 16.84
N ALA A 16 3.99 -12.18 18.00
CA ALA A 16 4.07 -13.22 19.02
C ALA A 16 3.43 -14.48 18.44
N ARG A 17 4.26 -15.42 17.93
CA ARG A 17 3.90 -16.72 17.32
C ARG A 17 2.42 -17.09 17.50
N HIS A 18 1.56 -16.69 16.56
CA HIS A 18 0.17 -17.15 16.50
C HIS A 18 -0.22 -17.49 15.07
N ALA A 19 -0.82 -18.69 14.99
CA ALA A 19 -1.58 -19.36 13.95
C ALA A 19 -1.16 -19.15 12.48
N ALA A 20 -0.88 -20.26 11.80
CA ALA A 20 -0.74 -20.33 10.36
C ALA A 20 -1.91 -19.59 9.67
N GLU A 21 -1.58 -18.60 8.85
CA GLU A 21 -2.54 -17.90 8.01
C GLU A 21 -3.17 -18.91 7.03
N HIS A 22 -4.51 -18.93 6.98
CA HIS A 22 -5.23 -19.74 6.01
C HIS A 22 -5.09 -19.08 4.63
N VAL A 23 -4.16 -19.59 3.83
CA VAL A 23 -4.00 -19.20 2.42
C VAL A 23 -5.21 -19.69 1.62
N SER A 24 -5.93 -18.78 0.97
CA SER A 24 -7.09 -19.14 0.14
C SER A 24 -6.65 -19.70 -1.23
N SER A 25 -7.56 -20.34 -1.96
CA SER A 25 -7.29 -20.79 -3.34
C SER A 25 -6.93 -19.64 -4.27
N ASP A 26 -7.50 -18.46 -4.02
CA ASP A 26 -7.33 -17.28 -4.85
C ASP A 26 -5.94 -16.68 -4.64
N ASP A 27 -5.43 -16.70 -3.40
CA ASP A 27 -4.05 -16.30 -3.06
C ASP A 27 -3.00 -17.20 -3.73
N MET A 28 -3.29 -18.50 -3.85
CA MET A 28 -2.42 -19.44 -4.57
C MET A 28 -2.37 -19.14 -6.07
N SER A 29 -3.49 -18.75 -6.68
CA SER A 29 -3.56 -18.39 -8.09
C SER A 29 -2.82 -17.08 -8.40
N LEU A 30 -2.92 -16.09 -7.51
CA LEU A 30 -2.24 -14.81 -7.62
C LEU A 30 -0.73 -14.96 -7.44
N SER A 31 -0.32 -15.77 -6.45
CA SER A 31 1.10 -16.06 -6.22
C SER A 31 1.71 -16.78 -7.43
N ALA A 32 1.00 -17.77 -8.00
CA ALA A 32 1.47 -18.47 -9.20
C ALA A 32 1.63 -17.54 -10.41
N TRP A 33 0.74 -16.55 -10.58
CA TRP A 33 0.89 -15.54 -11.63
C TRP A 33 2.14 -14.68 -11.41
N LEU A 34 2.33 -14.16 -10.20
CA LEU A 34 3.52 -13.38 -9.84
C LEU A 34 4.81 -14.20 -9.95
N ASP A 35 4.75 -15.50 -9.66
CA ASP A 35 5.88 -16.43 -9.81
C ASP A 35 6.34 -16.60 -11.26
N GLY A 36 5.46 -16.32 -12.25
CA GLY A 36 5.81 -16.34 -13.66
C GLY A 36 6.64 -15.14 -14.13
N HIS A 37 6.88 -14.15 -13.26
CA HIS A 37 7.55 -12.90 -13.61
C HIS A 37 8.98 -12.79 -13.05
N GLU A 38 9.79 -12.00 -13.75
CA GLU A 38 11.14 -11.62 -13.32
C GLU A 38 11.10 -10.71 -12.09
N ASP A 39 12.23 -10.63 -11.38
CA ASP A 39 12.36 -9.78 -10.21
C ASP A 39 12.09 -8.33 -10.57
N ARG A 40 11.18 -7.70 -9.81
CA ARG A 40 10.84 -6.28 -9.93
C ARG A 40 10.33 -5.88 -11.32
N SER A 41 9.65 -6.78 -12.03
CA SER A 41 9.08 -6.52 -13.37
C SER A 41 7.57 -6.24 -13.38
N VAL A 42 6.90 -6.32 -12.22
CA VAL A 42 5.45 -6.15 -12.08
C VAL A 42 5.10 -4.86 -11.35
N VAL A 43 4.13 -4.12 -11.88
CA VAL A 43 3.47 -3.00 -11.21
C VAL A 43 2.27 -3.53 -10.44
N TYR A 44 2.29 -3.41 -9.12
CA TYR A 44 1.10 -3.67 -8.31
C TYR A 44 0.25 -2.40 -8.23
N VAL A 45 -1.06 -2.50 -8.46
CA VAL A 45 -1.99 -1.38 -8.41
C VAL A 45 -3.07 -1.65 -7.39
N ASN A 46 -3.22 -0.75 -6.41
CA ASN A 46 -4.33 -0.75 -5.46
C ASN A 46 -4.67 0.66 -4.99
N LEU A 47 -5.85 1.13 -5.37
CA LEU A 47 -6.35 2.46 -5.02
C LEU A 47 -7.14 2.49 -3.71
N GLY A 48 -7.05 1.45 -2.89
CA GLY A 48 -7.65 1.39 -1.56
C GLY A 48 -9.14 1.14 -1.57
N SER A 49 -9.73 1.15 -0.36
CA SER A 49 -11.10 0.70 -0.13
C SER A 49 -12.16 1.77 -0.29
N LEU A 50 -11.79 3.05 -0.45
CA LEU A 50 -12.72 4.19 -0.42
C LEU A 50 -12.63 5.11 -1.63
N THR A 51 -11.59 4.97 -2.44
CA THR A 51 -11.35 5.85 -3.59
C THR A 51 -12.46 5.73 -4.62
N ILE A 52 -12.90 6.89 -5.13
CA ILE A 52 -13.88 7.00 -6.21
C ILE A 52 -13.14 7.57 -7.42
N VAL A 53 -13.17 6.83 -8.52
CA VAL A 53 -12.55 7.20 -9.80
C VAL A 53 -13.64 7.31 -10.85
N SER A 54 -13.64 8.40 -11.62
CA SER A 54 -14.54 8.56 -12.77
C SER A 54 -14.15 7.64 -13.93
N SER A 55 -15.10 7.35 -14.82
CA SER A 55 -14.84 6.55 -16.04
C SER A 55 -13.72 7.14 -16.89
N GLU A 56 -13.66 8.47 -17.01
CA GLU A 56 -12.64 9.18 -17.79
C GLU A 56 -11.26 9.05 -17.16
N GLN A 57 -11.15 9.23 -15.84
CA GLN A 57 -9.89 9.06 -15.13
C GLN A 57 -9.42 7.60 -15.19
N LEU A 58 -10.33 6.63 -15.04
CA LEU A 58 -9.99 5.22 -15.12
C LEU A 58 -9.51 4.84 -16.53
N ALA A 59 -10.09 5.43 -17.58
CA ALA A 59 -9.64 5.23 -18.96
C ALA A 59 -8.21 5.74 -19.18
N GLU A 60 -7.92 6.98 -18.77
CA GLU A 60 -6.57 7.57 -18.85
C GLU A 60 -5.56 6.74 -18.05
N PHE A 61 -5.96 6.30 -16.86
CA PHE A 61 -5.15 5.49 -15.97
C PHE A 61 -4.75 4.15 -16.60
N LEU A 62 -5.72 3.38 -17.10
CA LEU A 62 -5.48 2.09 -17.74
C LEU A 62 -4.64 2.22 -19.02
N HIS A 63 -4.90 3.24 -19.85
CA HIS A 63 -4.06 3.50 -21.02
C HIS A 63 -2.61 3.81 -20.64
N GLY A 64 -2.40 4.61 -19.60
CA GLY A 64 -1.05 4.91 -19.11
C GLY A 64 -0.32 3.68 -18.58
N LEU A 65 -1.01 2.80 -17.85
CA LEU A 65 -0.46 1.52 -17.39
C LEU A 65 -0.05 0.62 -18.56
N VAL A 66 -0.91 0.45 -19.56
CA VAL A 66 -0.61 -0.35 -20.75
C VAL A 66 0.58 0.24 -21.52
N ALA A 67 0.61 1.57 -21.68
CA ALA A 67 1.69 2.27 -22.38
C ALA A 67 3.04 2.19 -21.64
N ALA A 68 3.03 2.09 -20.30
CA ALA A 68 4.25 1.90 -19.52
C ALA A 68 4.98 0.59 -19.86
N GLY A 69 4.25 -0.40 -20.39
CA GLY A 69 4.83 -1.62 -20.93
C GLY A 69 5.31 -2.65 -19.89
N TYR A 70 5.10 -2.40 -18.60
CA TYR A 70 5.34 -3.38 -17.55
C TYR A 70 4.14 -4.30 -17.37
N ALA A 71 4.39 -5.53 -16.88
CA ALA A 71 3.28 -6.37 -16.42
C ALA A 71 2.64 -5.70 -15.20
N PHE A 72 1.32 -5.84 -15.03
CA PHE A 72 0.65 -5.27 -13.87
C PHE A 72 -0.41 -6.17 -13.26
N LEU A 73 -0.47 -6.14 -11.93
CA LEU A 73 -1.51 -6.73 -11.11
C LEU A 73 -2.43 -5.60 -10.62
N GLY A 74 -3.61 -5.51 -11.22
CA GLY A 74 -4.64 -4.53 -10.89
C GLY A 74 -5.66 -5.07 -9.90
N VAL A 75 -5.64 -4.54 -8.67
CA VAL A 75 -6.67 -4.86 -7.67
C VAL A 75 -7.66 -3.71 -7.57
N PHE A 76 -8.86 -3.95 -8.06
CA PHE A 76 -9.90 -2.93 -8.17
C PHE A 76 -11.14 -3.33 -7.37
N ARG A 77 -11.81 -2.33 -6.80
CA ARG A 77 -13.08 -2.53 -6.11
C ARG A 77 -14.17 -2.94 -7.10
N GLN A 78 -15.21 -3.60 -6.60
CA GLN A 78 -16.35 -4.04 -7.42
C GLN A 78 -16.96 -2.91 -8.25
N ASP A 79 -17.11 -1.70 -7.71
CA ASP A 79 -17.67 -0.57 -8.45
C ASP A 79 -16.79 -0.14 -9.64
N MET A 80 -15.46 -0.23 -9.52
CA MET A 80 -14.54 0.01 -10.63
C MET A 80 -14.61 -1.12 -11.66
N LEU A 81 -14.68 -2.38 -11.21
CA LEU A 81 -14.86 -3.52 -12.10
C LEU A 81 -16.21 -3.48 -12.84
N HIS A 82 -17.28 -3.04 -12.18
CA HIS A 82 -18.58 -2.80 -12.80
C HIS A 82 -18.51 -1.67 -13.84
N GLN A 83 -17.71 -0.62 -13.62
CA GLN A 83 -17.45 0.40 -14.65
C GLN A 83 -16.72 -0.20 -15.86
N MET A 84 -15.74 -1.07 -15.64
CA MET A 84 -14.95 -1.72 -16.69
C MET A 84 -15.76 -2.74 -17.51
N THR A 85 -16.71 -3.44 -16.88
CA THR A 85 -17.50 -4.53 -17.50
C THR A 85 -18.90 -4.08 -17.96
N GLY A 86 -19.38 -2.93 -17.47
CA GLY A 86 -20.74 -2.44 -17.70
C GLY A 86 -20.95 -1.90 -19.12
N ALA A 87 -21.51 -2.73 -20.00
CA ALA A 87 -21.72 -2.43 -21.42
C ALA A 87 -22.65 -1.24 -21.75
N SER A 88 -23.42 -0.71 -20.78
CA SER A 88 -24.45 0.31 -21.04
C SER A 88 -24.19 1.69 -20.41
N LYS A 89 -23.15 1.87 -19.56
CA LYS A 89 -22.83 3.15 -18.90
C LYS A 89 -21.36 3.54 -18.95
N SER A 90 -20.48 2.69 -19.49
CA SER A 90 -19.07 3.02 -19.69
C SER A 90 -18.91 3.97 -20.89
N SER A 91 -18.01 4.95 -20.76
CA SER A 91 -17.63 5.82 -21.88
C SER A 91 -16.89 5.02 -22.95
N VAL A 92 -16.91 5.49 -24.21
CA VAL A 92 -16.16 4.85 -25.31
C VAL A 92 -14.67 4.73 -24.95
N ALA A 93 -14.09 5.78 -24.37
CA ALA A 93 -12.69 5.78 -23.92
C ALA A 93 -12.39 4.69 -22.88
N LEU A 94 -13.29 4.44 -21.92
CA LEU A 94 -13.08 3.38 -20.93
C LEU A 94 -13.13 1.99 -21.57
N ARG A 95 -14.02 1.79 -22.54
CA ARG A 95 -14.10 0.52 -23.28
C ARG A 95 -12.83 0.24 -24.07
N GLU A 96 -12.31 1.24 -24.80
CA GLU A 96 -11.04 1.14 -25.52
C GLU A 96 -9.86 0.84 -24.57
N ALA A 97 -9.86 1.45 -23.39
CA ALA A 97 -8.83 1.19 -22.37
C ALA A 97 -8.89 -0.24 -21.83
N VAL A 98 -10.09 -0.76 -21.56
CA VAL A 98 -10.29 -2.16 -21.11
C VAL A 98 -9.92 -3.15 -22.22
N GLU A 99 -10.26 -2.85 -23.48
CA GLU A 99 -9.83 -3.64 -24.64
C GLU A 99 -8.30 -3.64 -24.78
N ALA A 100 -7.63 -2.51 -24.53
CA ALA A 100 -6.17 -2.44 -24.53
C ALA A 100 -5.55 -3.29 -23.41
N VAL A 101 -6.16 -3.33 -22.22
CA VAL A 101 -5.74 -4.22 -21.12
C VAL A 101 -5.92 -5.68 -21.52
N ALA A 102 -7.07 -6.04 -22.12
CA ALA A 102 -7.32 -7.41 -22.59
C ALA A 102 -6.34 -7.82 -23.70
N ALA A 103 -6.01 -6.90 -24.62
CA ALA A 103 -5.06 -7.13 -25.71
C ALA A 103 -3.62 -7.31 -25.22
N ALA A 104 -3.26 -6.81 -24.03
CA ALA A 104 -1.96 -7.08 -23.43
C ALA A 104 -1.77 -8.56 -23.05
N GLY A 105 -2.88 -9.30 -22.86
CA GLY A 105 -2.91 -10.71 -22.53
C GLY A 105 -2.77 -11.00 -21.04
N SER A 106 -3.24 -12.19 -20.62
CA SER A 106 -3.23 -12.64 -19.22
C SER A 106 -1.83 -12.79 -18.64
N GLU A 107 -0.80 -12.89 -19.48
CA GLU A 107 0.61 -12.90 -19.04
C GLU A 107 1.13 -11.50 -18.67
N ARG A 108 0.47 -10.41 -19.09
CA ARG A 108 0.93 -9.05 -18.80
C ARG A 108 -0.02 -8.23 -17.96
N ALA A 109 -1.30 -8.59 -17.93
CA ALA A 109 -2.29 -7.91 -17.10
C ALA A 109 -3.15 -8.93 -16.36
N LEU A 110 -3.12 -8.86 -15.03
CA LEU A 110 -4.04 -9.58 -14.17
C LEU A 110 -4.90 -8.59 -13.40
N VAL A 111 -6.22 -8.65 -13.60
CA VAL A 111 -7.20 -7.80 -12.92
C VAL A 111 -8.03 -8.65 -11.98
N VAL A 112 -8.04 -8.29 -10.69
CA VAL A 112 -8.77 -9.03 -9.65
C VAL A 112 -9.58 -8.09 -8.75
N GLU A 113 -10.57 -8.65 -8.08
CA GLU A 113 -11.45 -7.92 -7.17
C GLU A 113 -10.79 -7.68 -5.80
N TRP A 114 -10.93 -6.44 -5.29
CA TRP A 114 -10.38 -6.02 -4.00
C TRP A 114 -10.82 -6.88 -2.81
N ALA A 115 -12.04 -7.41 -2.80
CA ALA A 115 -12.54 -8.24 -1.71
C ALA A 115 -11.76 -9.56 -1.51
N LEU A 116 -11.00 -9.98 -2.52
CA LEU A 116 -10.14 -11.16 -2.48
C LEU A 116 -8.77 -10.86 -1.87
N GLN A 117 -8.44 -9.60 -1.62
CA GLN A 117 -7.13 -9.17 -1.14
C GLN A 117 -7.11 -9.10 0.39
N ARG A 118 -7.03 -10.25 1.06
CA ARG A 118 -6.89 -10.30 2.53
C ARG A 118 -5.50 -9.86 3.02
N ASP A 119 -4.48 -9.88 2.17
CA ASP A 119 -3.13 -9.43 2.51
C ASP A 119 -2.41 -8.70 1.35
N ALA A 120 -2.66 -7.39 1.21
CA ALA A 120 -1.87 -6.51 0.32
C ALA A 120 -0.36 -6.57 0.65
N HIS A 121 -0.03 -6.85 1.91
CA HIS A 121 1.33 -7.09 2.39
C HIS A 121 2.00 -8.28 1.69
N HIS A 122 1.28 -9.39 1.44
CA HIS A 122 1.84 -10.56 0.78
C HIS A 122 2.20 -10.27 -0.68
N VAL A 123 1.41 -9.44 -1.36
CA VAL A 123 1.69 -9.00 -2.74
C VAL A 123 2.94 -8.12 -2.78
N LEU A 124 3.02 -7.10 -1.91
CA LEU A 124 4.16 -6.17 -1.88
C LEU A 124 5.50 -6.86 -1.56
N ARG A 125 5.46 -7.97 -0.81
CA ARG A 125 6.63 -8.81 -0.49
C ARG A 125 7.14 -9.64 -1.64
N HIS A 126 6.32 -9.83 -2.67
CA HIS A 126 6.66 -10.73 -3.75
C HIS A 126 7.80 -10.17 -4.60
N ARG A 127 8.81 -10.99 -4.90
CA ARG A 127 10.04 -10.59 -5.64
C ARG A 127 9.75 -9.88 -6.97
N ALA A 128 8.66 -10.26 -7.64
CA ALA A 128 8.27 -9.73 -8.93
C ALA A 128 7.76 -8.28 -8.85
N VAL A 129 7.28 -7.82 -7.70
CA VAL A 129 6.75 -6.47 -7.55
C VAL A 129 7.89 -5.45 -7.57
N GLY A 130 7.88 -4.58 -8.57
CA GLY A 130 8.91 -3.55 -8.79
C GLY A 130 8.46 -2.15 -8.41
N CYS A 131 7.14 -1.90 -8.46
CA CYS A 131 6.53 -0.61 -8.15
C CYS A 131 5.12 -0.83 -7.62
N PHE A 132 4.68 0.04 -6.72
CA PHE A 132 3.32 0.08 -6.19
C PHE A 132 2.63 1.38 -6.58
N LEU A 133 1.59 1.27 -7.41
CA LEU A 133 0.70 2.39 -7.70
C LEU A 133 -0.45 2.39 -6.68
N THR A 134 -0.45 3.42 -5.83
CA THR A 134 -1.35 3.50 -4.67
C THR A 134 -2.03 4.85 -4.57
N HIS A 135 -3.14 4.87 -3.85
CA HIS A 135 -3.85 6.10 -3.48
C HIS A 135 -3.14 6.94 -2.39
N GLY A 136 -2.03 6.45 -1.82
CA GLY A 136 -1.28 7.17 -0.78
C GLY A 136 -1.93 7.13 0.61
N GLY A 137 -2.82 6.17 0.88
CA GLY A 137 -3.31 5.91 2.22
C GLY A 137 -2.16 5.48 3.15
N TRP A 138 -2.24 5.84 4.44
CA TRP A 138 -1.12 5.66 5.36
C TRP A 138 -0.70 4.19 5.55
N ASN A 139 -1.65 3.26 5.62
CA ASN A 139 -1.35 1.83 5.75
C ASN A 139 -0.56 1.32 4.53
N SER A 140 -1.10 1.51 3.33
CA SER A 140 -0.45 1.13 2.07
C SER A 140 0.91 1.80 1.86
N THR A 141 1.03 3.05 2.30
CA THR A 141 2.31 3.80 2.26
C THR A 141 3.35 3.16 3.17
N LEU A 142 2.97 2.77 4.39
CA LEU A 142 3.88 2.10 5.32
C LEU A 142 4.22 0.67 4.87
N GLU A 143 3.27 -0.08 4.30
CA GLU A 143 3.52 -1.42 3.74
C GLU A 143 4.57 -1.36 2.63
N ALA A 144 4.44 -0.41 1.69
CA ALA A 144 5.43 -0.20 0.64
C ALA A 144 6.81 0.18 1.18
N ALA A 145 6.83 1.05 2.21
CA ALA A 145 8.06 1.48 2.86
C ALA A 145 8.78 0.32 3.56
N VAL A 146 8.05 -0.57 4.24
CA VAL A 146 8.61 -1.76 4.90
C VAL A 146 9.14 -2.77 3.89
N GLU A 147 8.45 -2.93 2.75
CA GLU A 147 8.82 -3.89 1.72
C GLU A 147 9.79 -3.36 0.66
N SER A 148 10.34 -2.16 0.87
CA SER A 148 11.31 -1.54 -0.05
C SER A 148 10.81 -1.38 -1.49
N VAL A 149 9.49 -1.21 -1.67
CA VAL A 149 8.87 -1.06 -2.98
C VAL A 149 8.67 0.43 -3.30
N PRO A 150 9.26 0.95 -4.40
CA PRO A 150 8.95 2.27 -4.92
C PRO A 150 7.46 2.51 -5.11
N ALA A 151 6.94 3.66 -4.68
CA ALA A 151 5.51 3.97 -4.76
C ALA A 151 5.21 5.10 -5.74
N VAL A 152 4.21 4.93 -6.61
CA VAL A 152 3.59 6.04 -7.36
C VAL A 152 2.27 6.35 -6.68
N CYS A 153 2.19 7.52 -6.05
CA CYS A 153 1.04 7.94 -5.27
C CYS A 153 0.09 8.79 -6.13
N TRP A 154 -1.15 8.32 -6.28
CA TRP A 154 -2.27 9.06 -6.85
C TRP A 154 -3.26 9.43 -5.74
N PRO A 155 -3.05 10.53 -5.01
CA PRO A 155 -3.90 10.89 -3.87
C PRO A 155 -5.28 11.44 -4.26
N PHE A 156 -6.29 11.17 -3.43
CA PHE A 156 -7.68 11.60 -3.64
C PHE A 156 -8.24 12.44 -2.49
N PHE A 157 -8.14 11.99 -1.23
CA PHE A 157 -8.82 12.63 -0.10
C PHE A 157 -8.07 12.48 1.24
N ALA A 158 -8.59 13.14 2.28
CA ALA A 158 -8.05 13.15 3.64
C ALA A 158 -6.58 13.59 3.67
N ASP A 159 -5.70 12.75 4.19
CA ASP A 159 -4.26 12.98 4.35
C ASP A 159 -3.43 12.43 3.18
N GLN A 160 -4.05 11.83 2.17
CA GLN A 160 -3.35 11.18 1.05
C GLN A 160 -2.44 12.13 0.28
N GLN A 161 -2.85 13.38 0.05
CA GLN A 161 -2.01 14.39 -0.61
C GLN A 161 -0.75 14.70 0.20
N THR A 162 -0.88 14.74 1.52
CA THR A 162 0.26 14.94 2.43
C THR A 162 1.18 13.72 2.40
N ASN A 163 0.62 12.52 2.50
CA ASN A 163 1.37 11.26 2.46
C ASN A 163 2.11 11.09 1.12
N SER A 164 1.45 11.39 0.01
CA SER A 164 2.03 11.41 -1.34
C SER A 164 3.24 12.35 -1.42
N ARG A 165 3.15 13.54 -0.81
CA ARG A 165 4.28 14.47 -0.72
C ARG A 165 5.41 13.98 0.18
N PHE A 166 5.11 13.27 1.26
CA PHE A 166 6.16 12.61 2.04
C PHE A 166 6.91 11.61 1.18
N VAL A 167 6.20 10.72 0.47
CA VAL A 167 6.79 9.73 -0.44
C VAL A 167 7.67 10.39 -1.51
N GLY A 168 7.13 11.39 -2.22
CA GLY A 168 7.82 12.02 -3.35
C GLY A 168 8.93 13.00 -2.97
N ALA A 169 8.72 13.87 -1.98
CA ALA A 169 9.60 15.00 -1.71
C ALA A 169 10.50 14.82 -0.49
N VAL A 170 10.02 14.14 0.56
CA VAL A 170 10.74 14.02 1.83
C VAL A 170 11.53 12.73 1.90
N TRP A 171 10.85 11.60 1.71
CA TRP A 171 11.40 10.26 1.78
C TRP A 171 12.09 9.85 0.48
N ARG A 172 11.64 10.42 -0.65
CA ARG A 172 12.16 10.14 -2.00
C ARG A 172 12.12 8.65 -2.34
N THR A 173 11.15 7.93 -1.78
CA THR A 173 10.91 6.50 -2.01
C THR A 173 9.89 6.27 -3.11
N GLY A 174 9.46 7.33 -3.81
CA GLY A 174 8.44 7.23 -4.84
C GLY A 174 8.15 8.57 -5.50
N LEU A 175 6.98 8.67 -6.14
CA LEU A 175 6.54 9.82 -6.91
C LEU A 175 5.14 10.27 -6.49
N ASP A 176 4.94 11.60 -6.45
CA ASP A 176 3.65 12.25 -6.18
C ASP A 176 2.98 12.62 -7.51
N MET A 177 1.97 11.85 -7.92
CA MET A 177 1.16 12.14 -9.11
C MET A 177 0.17 13.29 -8.87
N LYS A 178 0.00 13.74 -7.62
CA LYS A 178 -0.94 14.78 -7.21
C LYS A 178 -2.36 14.40 -7.68
N ASP A 179 -3.09 15.35 -8.22
CA ASP A 179 -4.44 15.21 -8.78
C ASP A 179 -4.44 15.05 -10.32
N VAL A 180 -3.28 14.78 -10.94
CA VAL A 180 -3.15 14.73 -12.41
C VAL A 180 -3.22 13.30 -12.94
N CYS A 181 -4.38 12.88 -13.45
CA CYS A 181 -4.55 11.58 -14.11
C CYS A 181 -4.65 11.70 -15.63
N GLN A 182 -3.52 11.94 -16.29
CA GLN A 182 -3.39 11.86 -17.73
C GLN A 182 -2.56 10.63 -18.10
N ARG A 183 -2.92 9.90 -19.17
CA ARG A 183 -2.23 8.66 -19.56
C ARG A 183 -0.71 8.80 -19.69
N ALA A 184 -0.25 9.93 -20.25
CA ALA A 184 1.17 10.22 -20.42
C ALA A 184 1.89 10.48 -19.07
N VAL A 185 1.17 11.01 -18.08
CA VAL A 185 1.72 11.20 -16.72
C VAL A 185 1.83 9.87 -16.01
N VAL A 186 0.80 9.02 -16.10
CA VAL A 186 0.80 7.67 -15.53
C VAL A 186 1.93 6.83 -16.14
N GLU A 187 2.03 6.80 -17.46
CA GLU A 187 3.10 6.09 -18.18
C GLU A 187 4.48 6.51 -17.67
N ARG A 188 4.76 7.82 -17.73
CA ARG A 188 6.07 8.36 -17.34
C ARG A 188 6.41 8.03 -15.89
N MET A 189 5.48 8.23 -14.97
CA MET A 189 5.73 8.01 -13.54
C MET A 189 5.92 6.53 -13.21
N VAL A 190 5.16 5.64 -13.85
CA VAL A 190 5.38 4.19 -13.69
C VAL A 190 6.75 3.79 -14.21
N ARG A 191 7.16 4.26 -15.39
CA ARG A 191 8.51 4.00 -15.92
C ARG A 191 9.59 4.53 -14.99
N GLU A 192 9.47 5.78 -14.54
CA GLU A 192 10.44 6.40 -13.63
C GLU A 192 10.56 5.65 -12.30
N ALA A 193 9.45 5.24 -11.67
CA ALA A 193 9.48 4.46 -10.45
C ALA A 193 10.05 3.04 -10.64
N MET A 194 9.80 2.43 -11.80
CA MET A 194 10.35 1.11 -12.16
C MET A 194 11.83 1.16 -12.50
N GLU A 195 12.36 2.29 -12.98
CA GLU A 195 13.70 2.36 -13.57
C GLU A 195 14.71 3.15 -12.70
N SER A 196 14.26 4.10 -11.86
CA SER A 196 15.18 4.96 -11.09
C SER A 196 15.95 4.19 -10.01
N PRO A 197 17.29 4.15 -10.09
CA PRO A 197 18.12 3.59 -9.03
C PRO A 197 18.08 4.44 -7.75
N GLU A 198 17.89 5.75 -7.85
CA GLU A 198 17.85 6.67 -6.70
C GLU A 198 16.60 6.45 -5.83
N ILE A 199 15.43 6.33 -6.46
CA ILE A 199 14.17 6.02 -5.77
C ILE A 199 14.30 4.66 -5.09
N ARG A 200 14.84 3.67 -5.80
CA ARG A 200 15.03 2.32 -5.28
C ARG A 200 16.00 2.28 -4.10
N ALA A 201 17.13 2.97 -4.18
CA ALA A 201 18.09 3.08 -3.09
C ALA A 201 17.46 3.73 -1.85
N SER A 202 16.64 4.77 -2.05
CA SER A 202 15.92 5.44 -0.96
C SER A 202 14.90 4.50 -0.31
N ALA A 203 14.12 3.76 -1.11
CA ALA A 203 13.16 2.77 -0.61
C ALA A 203 13.84 1.64 0.19
N GLN A 204 14.99 1.15 -0.29
CA GLN A 204 15.78 0.13 0.40
C GLN A 204 16.38 0.65 1.72
N SER A 205 16.89 1.89 1.73
CA SER A 205 17.42 2.51 2.94
C SER A 205 16.32 2.70 3.98
N MET A 206 15.15 3.18 3.55
CA MET A 206 13.99 3.33 4.42
C MET A 206 13.55 2.00 5.03
N ALA A 207 13.37 0.96 4.20
CA ALA A 207 12.97 -0.36 4.67
C ALA A 207 13.97 -0.94 5.68
N ARG A 208 15.27 -0.77 5.43
CA ARG A 208 16.33 -1.19 6.37
C ARG A 208 16.19 -0.48 7.71
N GLN A 209 15.99 0.83 7.70
CA GLN A 209 15.82 1.62 8.91
C GLN A 209 14.56 1.21 9.68
N LEU A 210 13.42 1.07 8.99
CA LEU A 210 12.16 0.64 9.59
C LEU A 210 12.28 -0.73 10.26
N ARG A 211 12.98 -1.69 9.61
CA ARG A 211 13.24 -3.02 10.21
C ARG A 211 14.06 -2.94 11.49
N LEU A 212 15.03 -2.02 11.56
CA LEU A 212 15.81 -1.78 12.79
C LEU A 212 14.95 -1.11 13.87
N ASP A 213 14.09 -0.16 13.49
CA ASP A 213 13.25 0.57 14.44
C ASP A 213 12.21 -0.32 15.12
N VAL A 214 11.63 -1.29 14.39
CA VAL A 214 10.63 -2.22 14.93
C VAL A 214 11.23 -3.45 15.63
N ALA A 215 12.52 -3.73 15.43
CA ALA A 215 13.22 -4.83 16.08
C ALA A 215 13.29 -4.63 17.60
N GLU A 216 13.60 -5.70 18.34
CA GLU A 216 13.83 -5.63 19.78
C GLU A 216 14.95 -4.62 20.10
N GLY A 217 14.68 -3.70 21.03
CA GLY A 217 15.58 -2.58 21.35
C GLY A 217 15.60 -1.44 20.31
N GLY A 218 14.84 -1.53 19.22
CA GLY A 218 14.66 -0.47 18.23
C GLY A 218 13.80 0.68 18.75
N SER A 219 13.91 1.85 18.11
CA SER A 219 13.27 3.09 18.55
C SER A 219 11.74 2.96 18.70
N SER A 220 11.08 2.34 17.73
CA SER A 220 9.63 2.09 17.74
C SER A 220 9.24 1.04 18.78
N SER A 221 10.06 0.00 18.98
CA SER A 221 9.84 -0.97 20.07
C SER A 221 9.96 -0.33 21.44
N SER A 222 10.98 0.49 21.68
CA SER A 222 11.16 1.20 22.94
C SER A 222 10.02 2.18 23.23
N GLU A 223 9.51 2.88 22.22
CA GLU A 223 8.35 3.77 22.39
C GLU A 223 7.07 3.00 22.69
N LEU A 224 6.87 1.82 22.11
CA LEU A 224 5.75 0.95 22.46
C LEU A 224 5.84 0.47 23.91
N GLU A 225 7.03 0.07 24.37
CA GLU A 225 7.24 -0.30 25.77
C GLU A 225 7.00 0.88 26.71
N ARG A 226 7.42 2.09 26.31
CA ARG A 226 7.16 3.33 27.07
C ARG A 226 5.66 3.59 27.19
N LEU A 227 4.90 3.38 26.11
CA LEU A 227 3.45 3.49 26.11
C LEU A 227 2.80 2.44 27.01
N VAL A 228 3.23 1.18 26.94
CA VAL A 228 2.71 0.09 27.79
C VAL A 228 2.97 0.39 29.28
N ARG A 229 4.17 0.87 29.62
CA ARG A 229 4.50 1.28 31.00
C ARG A 229 3.59 2.40 31.49
N LEU A 230 3.41 3.46 30.68
CA LEU A 230 2.52 4.57 31.02
C LEU A 230 1.08 4.08 31.29
N ILE A 231 0.52 3.25 30.41
CA ILE A 231 -0.84 2.71 30.57
C ILE A 231 -0.95 1.88 31.87
N THR A 232 0.08 1.08 32.17
CA THR A 232 0.13 0.24 33.38
C THR A 232 0.17 1.09 34.65
N GLU A 233 1.01 2.13 34.69
CA GLU A 233 1.13 3.05 35.82
C GLU A 233 -0.16 3.84 36.08
N LEU A 234 -0.83 4.28 35.02
CA LEU A 234 -2.12 4.97 35.13
C LEU A 234 -3.21 4.04 35.68
N SER A 235 -3.23 2.78 35.26
CA SER A 235 -4.19 1.79 35.73
C SER A 235 -3.99 1.46 37.22
N LEU A 236 -2.75 1.30 37.66
CA LEU A 236 -2.43 1.08 39.08
C LEU A 236 -2.75 2.29 39.97
N SER A 237 -2.57 3.50 39.43
CA SER A 237 -2.90 4.74 40.13
C SER A 237 -4.41 4.93 40.28
N ALA A 238 -5.20 4.58 39.27
CA ALA A 238 -6.66 4.62 39.31
C ALA A 238 -7.23 3.63 40.35
N VAL A 239 -6.68 2.43 40.45
CA VAL A 239 -7.10 1.43 41.45
C VAL A 239 -6.86 1.93 42.88
N LYS A 240 -5.69 2.52 43.16
CA LYS A 240 -5.35 3.06 44.50
C LYS A 240 -6.30 4.17 44.95
N ILE A 241 -6.77 5.02 44.02
CA ILE A 241 -7.70 6.12 44.33
C ILE A 241 -9.12 5.60 44.63
N SER A 242 -9.51 4.45 44.06
CA SER A 242 -10.86 3.87 44.24
C SER A 242 -11.05 3.03 45.52
N SER A 243 -9.97 2.68 46.23
CA SER A 243 -10.04 1.91 47.48
C SER A 243 -10.54 2.78 48.64
N PRO A 244 -11.62 2.42 49.36
CA PRO A 244 -12.08 3.19 50.52
C PRO A 244 -11.07 3.12 51.66
N ALA A 245 -10.86 4.26 52.35
CA ALA A 245 -10.00 4.32 53.52
C ALA A 245 -10.49 3.33 54.60
N PRO A 246 -9.58 2.59 55.27
CA PRO A 246 -9.98 1.68 56.33
C PRO A 246 -10.66 2.48 57.44
N ALA A 247 -11.86 2.05 57.82
CA ALA A 247 -12.59 2.65 58.93
C ALA A 247 -11.72 2.54 60.20
N LEU A 248 -11.31 3.69 60.72
CA LEU A 248 -10.66 3.80 62.03
C LEU A 248 -11.69 3.38 63.08
N THR A 249 -11.39 2.30 63.79
CA THR A 249 -12.14 1.71 64.91
C THR A 249 -12.25 2.66 66.09
#